data_AF-E2BR80-F1
#
_entry.id   AF-E2BR80-F1
#
_cell.length_a   1.000
_cell.length_b   1.000
_cell.length_c   1.000
_cell.angle_alpha   90.00
_cell.angle_beta   90.00
_cell.angle_gamma   90.00
#
_symmetry.space_group_name_H-M   'P 1'
#
loop_
_entity.id
_entity.type
_entity.pdbx_description
1 polymer ?
#
loop_
_entity_poly.entity_id
_entity_poly.type
_entity_poly.pdbx_seq_one_letter_code
_entity_poly.pdbx_strand_id
1 'polypeptide(L)'
;YSKEKCLALLLSLNLSKSQYIHLRETCIESGTNRYVSYYNLQQAKSECYPPKNKITITETIASIELQAVLDLTSTRLLRVS
;
A
#
# COMPACT_ATOMS: atom_id res chain seq x y z
N TYR A 1 3.55 -9.22 -11.33
CA TYR A 1 4.04 -7.91 -10.85
C TYR A 1 4.37 -7.99 -9.37
N SER A 2 5.30 -7.18 -8.86
CA SER A 2 5.57 -7.12 -7.42
C SER A 2 4.40 -6.47 -6.67
N LYS A 3 4.31 -6.68 -5.35
CA LYS A 3 3.26 -6.09 -4.51
C LYS A 3 3.31 -4.54 -4.54
N GLU A 4 4.50 -3.96 -4.65
CA GLU A 4 4.73 -2.52 -4.76
C GLU A 4 4.22 -1.98 -6.10
N LYS A 5 4.53 -2.67 -7.22
CA LYS A 5 4.02 -2.29 -8.54
C LYS A 5 2.50 -2.36 -8.62
N CYS A 6 1.89 -3.41 -8.03
CA CYS A 6 0.44 -3.52 -7.97
C CYS A 6 -0.19 -2.47 -7.05
N LEU A 7 0.44 -2.11 -5.92
CA LEU A 7 -0.02 -1.04 -5.05
C LEU A 7 0.05 0.33 -5.76
N ALA A 8 1.14 0.59 -6.49
CA ALA A 8 1.28 1.79 -7.31
C ALA A 8 0.18 1.88 -8.37
N LEU A 9 -0.13 0.78 -9.07
CA LEU A 9 -1.23 0.71 -10.03
C LEU A 9 -2.60 0.99 -9.38
N LEU A 10 -2.87 0.41 -8.22
CA LEU A 10 -4.12 0.64 -7.48
C LEU A 10 -4.30 2.12 -7.16
N LEU A 11 -3.23 2.80 -6.72
CA LEU A 11 -3.25 4.22 -6.40
C LEU A 11 -3.34 5.10 -7.65
N SER A 12 -2.57 4.81 -8.69
CA SER A 12 -2.55 5.61 -9.92
C SER A 12 -3.88 5.57 -10.68
N LEU A 13 -4.59 4.45 -10.60
CA LEU A 13 -5.91 4.26 -11.20
C LEU A 13 -7.06 4.56 -10.23
N ASN A 14 -6.76 4.99 -8.99
CA ASN A 14 -7.72 5.26 -7.94
C ASN A 14 -8.76 4.13 -7.74
N LEU A 15 -8.29 2.88 -7.76
CA LEU A 15 -9.16 1.71 -7.64
C LEU A 15 -9.56 1.44 -6.18
N SER A 16 -10.82 1.11 -5.98
CA SER A 16 -11.28 0.50 -4.73
C SER A 16 -10.76 -0.93 -4.59
N LYS A 17 -10.89 -1.50 -3.38
CA LYS A 17 -10.58 -2.92 -3.13
C LYS A 17 -11.36 -3.85 -4.07
N SER A 18 -12.66 -3.62 -4.23
CA SER A 18 -13.52 -4.47 -5.07
C SER A 18 -13.15 -4.36 -6.54
N GLN A 19 -12.87 -3.14 -7.03
CA GLN A 19 -12.43 -2.93 -8.41
C GLN A 19 -11.09 -3.61 -8.69
N TYR A 20 -10.13 -3.55 -7.77
CA TYR A 20 -8.85 -4.24 -7.93
C TYR A 20 -9.01 -5.77 -7.95
N ILE A 21 -9.85 -6.32 -7.06
CA ILE A 21 -10.14 -7.76 -7.03
C ILE A 21 -10.77 -8.21 -8.34
N HIS A 22 -11.78 -7.48 -8.81
CA HIS A 22 -12.44 -7.77 -10.08
C HIS A 22 -11.48 -7.69 -11.27
N LEU A 23 -10.65 -6.64 -11.35
CA LEU A 23 -9.60 -6.50 -12.38
C LEU A 23 -8.69 -7.73 -12.40
N ARG A 24 -8.25 -8.20 -11.22
CA ARG A 24 -7.41 -9.38 -11.10
C ARG A 24 -8.12 -10.65 -11.58
N GLU A 25 -9.37 -10.84 -11.18
CA GLU A 25 -10.20 -11.99 -11.57
C GLU A 25 -10.40 -12.04 -13.09
N THR A 26 -10.84 -10.94 -13.71
CA THR A 26 -10.98 -10.84 -15.17
C THR A 26 -9.67 -11.12 -15.90
N CYS A 27 -8.54 -10.66 -15.35
CA CYS A 27 -7.24 -10.96 -15.94
C CYS A 27 -6.86 -12.44 -15.83
N ILE A 28 -7.19 -13.11 -14.71
CA ILE A 28 -6.99 -14.56 -14.55
C ILE A 28 -7.85 -15.34 -15.54
N GLU A 29 -9.12 -14.98 -15.68
CA GLU A 29 -10.05 -15.57 -16.66
C GLU A 29 -9.54 -15.39 -18.10
N SER A 30 -8.90 -14.25 -18.39
CA SER A 30 -8.25 -13.96 -19.67
C SER A 30 -6.85 -14.61 -19.81
N GLY A 31 -6.50 -15.57 -18.95
CA GLY A 31 -5.23 -16.31 -19.00
C GLY A 31 -4.00 -15.52 -18.50
N THR A 32 -4.20 -14.36 -17.88
CA THR A 32 -3.14 -13.42 -17.51
C THR A 32 -3.03 -13.26 -15.98
N ASN A 33 -2.28 -14.16 -15.32
CA ASN A 33 -2.08 -14.11 -13.86
C ASN A 33 -0.92 -13.19 -13.43
N ARG A 34 -1.01 -11.89 -13.73
CA ARG A 34 0.07 -10.92 -13.46
C ARG A 34 -0.10 -10.12 -12.16
N TYR A 35 -1.30 -10.06 -11.59
CA TYR A 35 -1.62 -9.26 -10.41
C TYR A 35 -1.63 -10.11 -9.14
N VAL A 36 -0.97 -9.60 -8.09
CA VAL A 36 -0.95 -10.28 -6.78
C VAL A 36 -2.30 -10.15 -6.07
N SER A 37 -2.54 -10.98 -5.05
CA SER A 37 -3.76 -10.89 -4.25
C SER A 37 -3.85 -9.56 -3.49
N TYR A 38 -5.07 -9.15 -3.13
CA TYR A 38 -5.26 -7.96 -2.28
C TYR A 38 -4.57 -8.08 -0.91
N TYR A 39 -4.41 -9.30 -0.39
CA TYR A 39 -3.64 -9.57 0.82
C TYR A 39 -2.18 -9.09 0.71
N ASN A 40 -1.52 -9.37 -0.42
CA ASN A 40 -0.16 -8.89 -0.66
C ASN A 40 -0.09 -7.35 -0.78
N LEU A 41 -1.14 -6.70 -1.31
CA LEU A 41 -1.25 -5.24 -1.31
C LEU A 41 -1.43 -4.68 0.10
N GLN A 42 -2.18 -5.38 0.95
CA GLN A 42 -2.36 -4.99 2.35
C GLN A 42 -1.02 -5.03 3.10
N GLN A 43 -0.21 -6.07 2.89
CA GLN A 43 1.15 -6.13 3.44
C GLN A 43 2.02 -4.97 2.94
N ALA A 44 2.00 -4.68 1.65
CA ALA A 44 2.73 -3.53 1.08
C ALA A 44 2.28 -2.19 1.67
N LYS A 45 0.96 -2.01 1.92
CA LYS A 45 0.43 -0.84 2.63
C LYS A 45 0.95 -0.75 4.06
N SER A 46 0.92 -1.87 4.80
CA SER A 46 1.41 -1.94 6.18
C SER A 46 2.89 -1.59 6.29
N GLU A 47 3.71 -1.98 5.32
CA GLU A 47 5.13 -1.61 5.26
C GLU A 47 5.37 -0.12 5.02
N CYS A 48 4.35 0.62 4.55
CA CYS A 48 4.39 2.06 4.36
C CYS A 48 3.80 2.84 5.54
N TYR A 49 3.27 2.16 6.57
CA TYR A 49 2.68 2.83 7.72
C TYR A 49 3.69 3.03 8.86
N PRO A 50 3.62 4.16 9.57
CA PRO A 50 4.42 4.37 10.76
C PRO A 50 3.94 3.46 11.91
N PRO A 51 4.76 3.29 12.97
CA PRO A 51 4.37 2.49 14.14
C PRO A 51 3.08 3.01 14.77
N LYS A 52 2.17 2.10 15.16
CA LYS A 52 0.84 2.48 15.69
C LYS A 52 0.91 3.36 16.94
N ASN A 53 1.92 3.17 17.79
CA ASN A 53 2.15 3.98 18.98
C ASN A 53 2.67 5.39 18.70
N LYS A 54 2.93 5.73 17.43
CA LYS A 54 3.40 7.04 16.96
C LYS A 54 2.33 7.83 16.22
N ILE A 55 1.12 7.26 16.11
CA ILE A 55 -0.03 7.83 15.42
C ILE A 55 -1.11 8.10 16.47
N THR A 56 -1.63 9.32 16.48
CA THR A 56 -2.80 9.71 17.28
C THR A 56 -3.93 10.04 16.32
N ILE A 57 -5.06 9.33 16.47
CA ILE A 57 -6.30 9.61 15.73
C ILE A 57 -7.40 9.78 16.76
N THR A 58 -8.01 10.95 16.76
CA THR A 58 -9.24 11.25 17.48
C THR A 58 -10.35 11.57 16.47
N GLU A 59 -11.55 11.86 16.95
CA GLU A 59 -12.68 12.25 16.09
C GLU A 59 -12.40 13.54 15.30
N THR A 60 -11.50 14.40 15.81
CA THR A 60 -11.25 15.74 15.28
C THR A 60 -9.83 15.97 14.79
N ILE A 61 -8.87 15.14 15.18
CA ILE A 61 -7.45 15.34 14.91
C ILE A 61 -6.80 14.03 14.46
N ALA A 62 -5.92 14.12 13.48
CA ALA A 62 -4.93 13.10 13.19
C ALA A 62 -3.53 13.73 13.29
N SER A 63 -2.66 13.14 14.09
CA SER A 63 -1.27 13.58 14.23
C SER A 63 -0.31 12.40 14.27
N ILE A 64 0.93 12.69 13.92
CA ILE A 64 2.04 11.74 13.91
C ILE A 64 3.29 12.41 14.45
N GLU A 65 4.11 11.66 15.19
CA GLU A 65 5.41 12.15 15.63
C GLU A 65 6.33 12.44 14.43
N LEU A 66 6.93 13.64 14.38
CA LEU A 66 7.83 14.05 13.30
C LEU A 66 8.98 13.05 13.10
N GLN A 67 9.61 12.59 14.18
CA GLN A 67 10.73 11.64 14.10
C GLN A 67 10.30 10.32 13.43
N ALA A 68 9.09 9.83 13.71
CA ALA A 68 8.57 8.61 13.09
C ALA A 68 8.42 8.76 11.57
N VAL A 69 8.06 9.95 11.08
CA VAL A 69 7.99 10.24 9.63
C VAL A 69 9.39 10.29 9.01
N LEU A 70 10.34 10.94 9.67
CA LEU A 70 11.73 11.06 9.20
C LEU A 70 12.41 9.69 9.11
N ASP A 71 12.29 8.85 10.14
CA ASP A 71 12.87 7.51 10.19
C ASP A 71 12.28 6.60 9.10
N LEU A 72 10.94 6.59 8.97
CA LEU A 72 10.23 5.80 7.97
C LEU A 72 10.63 6.23 6.55
N THR A 73 10.70 7.53 6.29
CA THR A 73 11.03 8.06 4.96
C THR A 73 12.47 7.74 4.59
N SER A 74 13.42 7.95 5.51
CA SER A 74 14.83 7.65 5.31
C SER A 74 15.06 6.16 5.05
N THR A 75 14.41 5.29 5.83
CA THR A 75 14.48 3.82 5.63
C THR A 75 13.97 3.41 4.26
N ARG A 76 12.89 4.05 3.76
CA ARG A 76 12.33 3.74 2.45
C ARG A 76 13.19 4.26 1.31
N LEU A 77 13.80 5.43 1.44
CA LEU A 77 14.75 5.96 0.44
C LEU A 77 15.94 5.01 0.27
N LEU A 78 16.51 4.50 1.37
CA LEU A 78 17.63 3.56 1.35
C LEU A 78 17.29 2.17 0.75
N ARG A 79 16.00 1.83 0.57
CA ARG A 79 15.59 0.60 -0.14
C ARG A 79 15.53 0.78 -1.65
N VAL A 80 15.56 2.02 -2.12
CA VAL A 80 15.51 2.38 -3.55
C VAL A 80 16.90 2.72 -4.08
N SER A 81 17.84 3.07 -3.19
CA SER A 81 19.26 3.30 -3.50
C SER A 81 20.04 2.03 -3.82
#